data_AF-A0A2M7QLH2-F1
#
_entry.id   AF-A0A2M7QLH2-F1
#
_cell.length_a   1.000
_cell.length_b   1.000
_cell.length_c   1.000
_cell.angle_alpha   90.00
_cell.angle_beta   90.00
_cell.angle_gamma   90.00
#
_symmetry.space_group_name_H-M   'P 1'
#
loop_
_entity.id
_entity.type
_entity.pdbx_description
1 polymer ?
#
loop_
_entity_poly.entity_id
_entity_poly.type
_entity_poly.pdbx_seq_one_letter_code
_entity_poly.pdbx_strand_id
1 'polypeptide(L)'
;MTLLTMSAIIGVLVVAATLVIRLGQPLTPRFDLRAVAADSIAAPEGEAIVAAGAAQGALILVTRDAEGAERLHLYDAASGALIRTVRIAREP
;
A
#
# COMPACT_ATOMS: atom_id res chain seq x y z
N MET A 1 -44.39 -0.96 -24.32
CA MET A 1 -43.37 -1.42 -23.35
C MET A 1 -44.08 -1.93 -22.12
N THR A 2 -43.71 -3.10 -21.61
CA THR A 2 -44.29 -3.66 -20.38
C THR A 2 -43.48 -3.20 -19.17
N LEU A 3 -44.10 -3.18 -17.99
CA LEU A 3 -43.42 -2.83 -16.73
C LEU A 3 -42.15 -3.68 -16.51
N LEU A 4 -42.22 -4.96 -16.92
CA LEU A 4 -41.11 -5.90 -16.89
C LEU A 4 -39.94 -5.49 -17.81
N THR A 5 -40.23 -4.93 -19.00
CA THR A 5 -39.17 -4.44 -19.90
C THR A 5 -38.51 -3.18 -19.34
N MET A 6 -39.28 -2.28 -18.71
CA MET A 6 -38.71 -1.08 -18.08
C MET A 6 -37.81 -1.44 -16.88
N SER A 7 -38.24 -2.35 -16.01
CA SER A 7 -37.45 -2.73 -14.84
C SER A 7 -36.14 -3.44 -15.23
N ALA A 8 -36.19 -4.31 -16.24
CA ALA A 8 -35.00 -4.99 -16.77
C ALA A 8 -33.98 -3.98 -17.34
N ILE A 9 -34.43 -3.00 -18.12
CA ILE A 9 -33.56 -1.97 -18.68
C ILE A 9 -32.90 -1.15 -17.57
N ILE A 10 -33.68 -0.69 -16.59
CA ILE A 10 -33.17 0.10 -15.46
C ILE A 10 -32.14 -0.71 -14.67
N GLY A 11 -32.42 -1.98 -14.38
CA GLY A 11 -31.50 -2.85 -13.65
C GLY A 11 -30.15 -3.00 -14.34
N VAL A 12 -30.16 -3.25 -15.66
CA VAL A 12 -28.92 -3.37 -16.44
C VAL A 12 -28.15 -2.04 -16.46
N LEU A 13 -28.86 -0.91 -16.58
CA LEU A 13 -28.26 0.42 -16.60
C LEU A 13 -27.54 0.74 -15.28
N VAL A 14 -28.16 0.41 -14.14
CA VAL A 14 -27.54 0.58 -12.82
C VAL A 14 -26.29 -0.27 -12.68
N VAL A 15 -26.34 -1.55 -13.04
CA VAL A 15 -25.17 -2.44 -12.96
C VAL A 15 -24.04 -1.93 -13.84
N ALA A 16 -24.34 -1.56 -15.09
CA ALA A 16 -23.35 -1.02 -16.02
C ALA A 16 -22.71 0.28 -15.51
N ALA A 17 -23.52 1.23 -15.01
CA ALA A 17 -23.02 2.48 -14.45
C ALA A 17 -22.14 2.24 -13.22
N THR A 18 -22.56 1.35 -12.32
CA THR A 18 -21.78 0.99 -11.13
C THR A 18 -20.44 0.36 -11.52
N LEU A 19 -20.43 -0.51 -12.55
CA LEU A 19 -19.22 -1.14 -13.06
C LEU A 19 -18.25 -0.10 -13.63
N VAL A 20 -18.75 0.84 -14.43
CA VAL A 20 -17.94 1.92 -15.03
C VAL A 20 -17.31 2.79 -13.94
N ILE A 21 -18.08 3.19 -12.93
CA ILE A 21 -17.56 3.97 -11.80
C ILE A 21 -16.47 3.19 -11.08
N ARG A 22 -16.72 1.90 -10.78
CA ARG A 22 -15.78 1.06 -10.05
C ARG A 22 -14.49 0.76 -10.83
N LEU A 23 -14.57 0.67 -12.15
CA LEU A 23 -13.42 0.44 -13.02
C LEU A 23 -12.65 1.73 -13.32
N GLY A 24 -13.35 2.87 -13.38
CA GLY A 24 -12.76 4.18 -13.61
C GLY A 24 -12.08 4.77 -12.37
N GLN A 25 -12.50 4.37 -11.18
CA GLN A 25 -11.79 4.71 -9.95
C GLN A 25 -10.62 3.75 -9.76
N PRO A 26 -9.36 4.24 -9.74
CA PRO A 26 -8.25 3.39 -9.34
C PRO A 26 -8.54 2.85 -7.94
N LEU A 27 -8.52 1.52 -7.80
CA LEU A 27 -8.72 0.77 -6.55
C LEU A 27 -7.67 1.10 -5.47
N THR A 28 -6.78 2.03 -5.76
CA THR A 28 -5.66 2.43 -4.92
C THR A 28 -5.60 3.95 -4.95
N PRO A 29 -5.71 4.65 -3.80
CA PRO A 29 -5.32 6.05 -3.75
C PRO A 29 -3.90 6.17 -4.31
N ARG A 30 -3.62 7.19 -5.12
CA ARG A 30 -2.27 7.44 -5.64
C ARG A 30 -1.36 7.63 -4.43
N PHE A 31 -0.65 6.58 -4.04
CA PHE A 31 0.35 6.63 -2.99
C PHE A 31 1.51 7.45 -3.55
N ASP A 32 1.68 8.65 -3.02
CA ASP A 32 2.83 9.46 -3.35
C ASP A 32 4.03 8.91 -2.57
N LEU A 33 4.87 8.13 -3.26
CA LEU A 33 6.10 7.57 -2.69
C LEU A 33 7.07 8.66 -2.21
N ARG A 34 6.86 9.92 -2.60
CA ARG A 34 7.60 11.09 -2.10
C ARG A 34 7.11 11.62 -0.75
N ALA A 35 5.91 11.22 -0.30
CA ALA A 35 5.35 11.69 0.97
C ALA A 35 5.98 11.01 2.19
N VAL A 36 6.69 9.89 1.99
CA VAL A 36 7.40 9.17 3.05
C VAL A 36 8.88 9.49 2.96
N ALA A 37 9.26 10.70 3.38
CA ALA A 37 10.66 11.06 3.53
C ALA A 37 11.24 10.27 4.71
N ALA A 38 12.39 9.60 4.52
CA ALA A 38 13.07 8.85 5.57
C ALA A 38 13.32 9.69 6.84
N ASP A 39 13.48 11.01 6.68
CA ASP A 39 13.66 11.99 7.76
C ASP A 39 12.44 12.13 8.70
N SER A 40 11.27 11.68 8.27
CA SER A 40 10.01 11.74 9.04
C SER A 40 9.68 10.45 9.79
N ILE A 41 10.51 9.42 9.62
CA ILE A 41 10.33 8.11 10.26
C ILE A 41 11.40 7.94 11.32
N ALA A 42 10.97 7.75 12.58
CA ALA A 42 11.86 7.35 13.64
C ALA A 42 12.43 5.95 13.34
N ALA A 43 13.74 5.87 13.18
CA ALA A 43 14.42 4.60 13.01
C ALA A 43 14.28 3.75 14.29
N PRO A 44 14.19 2.42 14.18
CA PRO A 44 14.32 1.52 15.31
C PRO A 44 15.62 1.80 16.09
N GLU A 45 15.59 1.65 17.42
CA GLU A 45 16.74 1.98 18.27
C GLU A 45 18.02 1.26 17.81
N GLY A 46 19.08 2.03 17.57
CA GLY A 46 20.39 1.52 17.15
C GLY A 46 20.54 1.21 15.66
N GLU A 47 19.51 1.47 14.84
CA GLU A 47 19.56 1.23 13.40
C GLU A 47 19.41 2.52 12.59
N ALA A 48 20.06 2.61 11.43
CA ALA A 48 19.92 3.71 10.49
C ALA A 48 19.00 3.31 9.33
N ILE A 49 18.06 4.18 8.95
CA ILE A 49 17.21 3.94 7.78
C ILE A 49 18.04 4.17 6.51
N VAL A 50 18.15 3.14 5.68
CA VAL A 50 18.85 3.18 4.39
C VAL A 50 17.87 3.47 3.25
N ALA A 51 16.65 2.95 3.35
CA ALA A 51 15.60 3.20 2.38
C ALA A 51 14.22 3.08 3.04
N ALA A 52 13.26 3.83 2.51
CA ALA A 52 11.85 3.70 2.84
C ALA A 52 11.06 3.55 1.54
N GLY A 53 10.00 2.75 1.59
CA GLY A 53 9.08 2.52 0.47
C GLY A 53 7.67 2.29 0.99
N ALA A 54 6.68 2.52 0.14
CA ALA A 54 5.29 2.23 0.47
C ALA A 54 4.70 1.30 -0.60
N ALA A 55 3.95 0.30 -0.14
CA ALA A 55 3.15 -0.61 -0.95
C ALA A 55 1.69 -0.51 -0.50
N GLN A 56 0.78 -1.11 -1.27
CA GLN A 56 -0.65 -1.05 -0.94
C GLN A 56 -0.92 -1.70 0.42
N GLY A 57 -1.26 -0.88 1.42
CA GLY A 57 -1.52 -1.32 2.79
C GLY A 57 -0.28 -1.55 3.65
N ALA A 58 0.93 -1.31 3.13
CA ALA A 58 2.15 -1.56 3.89
C ALA A 58 3.23 -0.49 3.69
N LEU A 59 3.94 -0.20 4.76
CA LEU A 59 5.17 0.59 4.76
C LEU A 59 6.36 -0.36 4.86
N ILE A 60 7.35 -0.15 4.03
CA ILE A 60 8.57 -0.95 3.96
C ILE A 60 9.72 -0.05 4.36
N LEU A 61 10.47 -0.46 5.37
CA LEU A 61 11.65 0.24 5.85
C LEU A 61 12.84 -0.71 5.77
N VAL A 62 13.91 -0.25 5.14
CA VAL A 62 15.19 -0.94 5.14
C VAL A 62 16.10 -0.20 6.08
N THR A 63 16.53 -0.90 7.13
CA THR A 63 17.44 -0.39 8.15
C THR A 63 18.75 -1.14 8.09
N ARG A 64 19.80 -0.52 8.64
CA ARG A 64 21.11 -1.12 8.80
C ARG A 64 21.62 -0.84 10.21
N ASP A 65 22.07 -1.88 10.90
CA ASP A 65 22.71 -1.73 12.21
C ASP A 65 24.18 -1.27 12.10
N ALA A 66 24.80 -1.01 13.26
CA ALA A 66 26.20 -0.59 13.34
C ALA A 66 27.17 -1.66 12.80
N GLU A 67 26.77 -2.92 12.83
CA GLU A 67 27.50 -4.07 12.31
C GLU A 67 27.31 -4.27 10.79
N GLY A 68 26.49 -3.42 10.16
CA GLY A 68 26.25 -3.44 8.71
C GLY A 68 25.23 -4.47 8.25
N ALA A 69 24.54 -5.17 9.15
CA ALA A 69 23.46 -6.07 8.79
C ALA A 69 22.21 -5.29 8.42
N GLU A 70 21.68 -5.62 7.24
CA GLU A 70 20.47 -4.99 6.72
C GLU A 70 19.22 -5.77 7.15
N ARG A 71 18.20 -5.05 7.59
CA ARG A 71 16.89 -5.60 7.94
C ARG A 71 15.81 -4.87 7.14
N LEU A 72 14.82 -5.63 6.69
CA LEU A 72 13.60 -5.12 6.08
C LEU A 72 12.48 -5.25 7.10
N HIS A 73 11.86 -4.13 7.42
CA HIS A 73 10.71 -4.03 8.30
C HIS A 73 9.48 -3.71 7.47
N LEU A 74 8.44 -4.50 7.66
CA LEU A 74 7.14 -4.32 7.04
C LEU A 74 6.18 -3.86 8.13
N TYR A 75 5.57 -2.70 7.93
CA TYR A 75 4.56 -2.14 8.81
C TYR A 75 3.22 -2.06 8.09
N ASP A 76 2.13 -2.17 8.84
CA ASP A 76 0.80 -1.90 8.36
C ASP A 76 0.64 -0.39 8.16
N ALA A 77 0.21 0.03 6.96
CA ALA A 77 0.14 1.44 6.63
C ALA A 77 -0.99 2.19 7.36
N ALA A 78 -2.01 1.49 7.86
CA ALA A 78 -3.15 2.10 8.54
C ALA A 78 -2.90 2.30 10.04
N SER A 79 -2.28 1.31 10.68
CA SER A 79 -2.04 1.27 12.13
C SER A 79 -0.60 1.61 12.52
N GLY A 80 0.35 1.56 11.58
CA GLY A 80 1.79 1.66 11.88
C GLY A 80 2.34 0.44 12.61
N ALA A 81 1.55 -0.64 12.77
CA ALA A 81 1.98 -1.83 13.47
C ALA A 81 3.03 -2.61 12.67
N LEU A 82 4.08 -3.08 13.35
CA LEU A 82 5.06 -3.97 12.73
C LEU A 82 4.39 -5.30 12.37
N ILE A 83 4.34 -5.62 11.09
CA ILE A 83 3.84 -6.90 10.57
C ILE A 83 4.96 -7.93 10.59
N ARG A 84 6.15 -7.56 10.08
CA ARG A 84 7.25 -8.51 9.88
C ARG A 84 8.60 -7.83 9.82
N THR A 85 9.63 -8.53 10.30
CA THR A 85 11.04 -8.18 10.07
C THR A 85 11.74 -9.33 9.35
N VAL A 86 12.54 -9.01 8.34
CA VAL A 86 13.31 -9.97 7.55
C VAL A 86 14.76 -9.49 7.46
N ARG A 87 15.72 -10.38 7.75
CA ARG A 87 17.14 -10.07 7.54
C ARG A 87 17.47 -10.18 6.05
N ILE A 88 18.09 -9.16 5.48
CA ILE A 88 18.55 -9.17 4.09
C ILE A 88 19.94 -9.82 4.08
N ALA A 89 20.06 -10.97 3.43
CA ALA A 89 21.36 -11.54 3.08
C ALA A 89 21.71 -11.04 1.67
N ARG A 90 22.82 -10.31 1.54
CA ARG A 90 23.37 -9.99 0.22
C ARG A 90 24.17 -11.20 -0.26
N GLU A 91 23.76 -11.80 -1.36
CA GLU A 91 24.63 -12.71 -2.10
C GLU A 91 25.77 -11.90 -2.75
N PRO A 92 27.03 -12.38 -2.65
CA PRO A 92 28.22 -11.67 -3.12
C PRO A 92 28.34 -11.60 -4.65
#